data_AF-A0A7Y9NPH0-F1
#
_entry.id   AF-A0A7Y9NPH0-F1
#
_cell.length_a   1.000
_cell.length_b   1.000
_cell.length_c   1.000
_cell.angle_alpha   90.00
_cell.angle_beta   90.00
_cell.angle_gamma   90.00
#
_symmetry.space_group_name_H-M   'P 1'
#
loop_
_entity.id
_entity.type
_entity.pdbx_description
1 polymer ?
#
loop_
_entity_poly.entity_id
_entity_poly.type
_entity_poly.pdbx_seq_one_letter_code
_entity_poly.pdbx_strand_id
1 'polypeptide(L)'
;MVAELNLLEVWIPEQMQPGTLFLLEQAGELGKADNPYWAVLACPSCGSLGLITKQQCAGLQAMICGGSDCSAEYFLEDQTIRYRLAN
;
A
#
# COMPACT_ATOMS: atom_id res chain seq x y z
N MET A 1 -4.22 12.99 -9.36
CA MET A 1 -5.00 11.81 -9.80
C MET A 1 -5.34 10.99 -8.56
N VAL A 2 -6.55 10.41 -8.48
CA VAL A 2 -7.03 9.64 -7.31
C VAL A 2 -7.49 8.26 -7.78
N ALA A 3 -7.17 7.22 -7.03
CA ALA A 3 -7.64 5.85 -7.24
C ALA A 3 -8.36 5.32 -5.99
N GLU A 4 -9.17 4.27 -6.15
CA GLU A 4 -9.89 3.63 -5.04
C GLU A 4 -9.00 2.62 -4.33
N LEU A 5 -9.10 2.57 -3.00
CA LEU A 5 -8.46 1.54 -2.17
C LEU A 5 -9.48 0.42 -1.93
N ASN A 6 -9.13 -0.80 -2.33
CA ASN A 6 -9.99 -1.96 -2.12
C ASN A 6 -9.43 -2.81 -0.97
N LEU A 7 -10.21 -3.02 0.09
CA LEU A 7 -9.76 -3.87 1.21
C LEU A 7 -10.16 -5.33 0.95
N LEU A 8 -9.19 -6.24 1.07
CA LEU A 8 -9.44 -7.68 1.17
C LEU A 8 -9.35 -8.12 2.63
N GLU A 9 -10.34 -8.90 3.06
CA GLU A 9 -10.39 -9.51 4.39
C GLU A 9 -9.60 -10.83 4.45
N VAL A 10 -9.41 -11.50 3.31
CA VAL A 10 -8.72 -12.79 3.20
C VAL A 10 -7.59 -12.67 2.18
N TRP A 11 -6.42 -13.21 2.52
CA TRP A 11 -5.27 -13.21 1.63
C TRP A 11 -5.48 -14.18 0.46
N ILE A 12 -5.75 -13.62 -0.72
CA ILE A 12 -5.87 -14.37 -1.97
C ILE A 12 -5.05 -13.63 -3.04
N PRO A 13 -3.78 -13.99 -3.28
CA PRO A 13 -2.87 -13.27 -4.18
C PRO A 13 -3.45 -12.99 -5.57
N GLU A 14 -4.21 -13.94 -6.12
CA GLU A 14 -4.82 -13.84 -7.45
C GLU A 14 -5.92 -12.76 -7.52
N GLN A 15 -6.45 -12.33 -6.36
CA GLN A 15 -7.47 -11.28 -6.25
C GLN A 15 -6.87 -9.92 -5.89
N MET A 16 -5.56 -9.83 -5.65
CA MET A 16 -4.85 -8.58 -5.35
C MET A 16 -4.66 -7.74 -6.63
N GLN A 17 -5.75 -7.15 -7.13
CA GLN A 17 -5.73 -6.19 -8.23
C GLN A 17 -5.02 -4.88 -7.81
N PRO A 18 -4.55 -4.04 -8.76
CA PRO A 18 -3.99 -2.73 -8.44
C PRO A 18 -4.91 -1.91 -7.53
N GLY A 19 -4.36 -1.40 -6.42
CA GLY A 19 -5.11 -0.65 -5.42
C GLY A 19 -5.75 -1.52 -4.33
N THR A 20 -5.54 -2.84 -4.36
CA THR A 20 -6.00 -3.73 -3.30
C THR A 20 -5.03 -3.77 -2.12
N LEU A 21 -5.58 -3.65 -0.92
CA LEU A 21 -4.90 -3.71 0.37
C LEU A 21 -5.36 -4.95 1.15
N PHE A 22 -4.42 -5.66 1.76
CA PHE A 22 -4.68 -6.74 2.70
C PHE A 22 -3.97 -6.46 4.03
N LEU A 23 -4.72 -6.46 5.14
CA LEU A 23 -4.16 -6.27 6.47
C LEU A 23 -3.51 -7.57 6.97
N LEU A 24 -2.28 -7.48 7.49
CA LEU A 24 -1.58 -8.65 8.00
C LEU A 24 -2.19 -9.12 9.33
N GLU A 25 -2.38 -10.44 9.49
CA GLU A 25 -2.85 -11.02 10.76
C GLU A 25 -1.87 -10.77 11.92
N GLN A 26 -0.57 -10.76 11.62
CA GLN A 26 0.53 -10.47 12.55
C GLN A 26 1.05 -9.02 12.39
N ALA A 27 0.17 -8.09 12.03
CA ALA A 27 0.52 -6.68 11.94
C ALA A 27 1.17 -6.20 13.24
N GLY A 28 2.37 -5.64 13.16
CA GLY A 28 3.13 -5.19 14.33
C GLY A 28 4.28 -6.09 14.77
N GLU A 29 4.36 -7.35 14.34
CA GLU A 29 5.42 -8.27 14.79
C GLU A 29 6.74 -8.12 14.02
N LEU A 30 6.68 -7.65 12.78
CA LEU A 30 7.83 -7.49 11.87
C LEU A 30 8.03 -6.02 11.47
N GLY A 31 9.29 -5.62 11.31
CA GLY A 31 9.67 -4.26 10.93
C GLY A 31 10.26 -3.46 12.10
N LYS A 32 10.17 -2.13 12.04
CA LYS A 32 10.64 -1.27 13.13
C LYS A 32 9.61 -1.22 14.25
N ALA A 33 10.04 -1.17 15.50
CA ALA A 33 9.14 -1.18 16.66
C ALA A 33 8.14 -0.01 16.67
N ASP A 34 8.55 1.16 16.20
CA ASP A 34 7.72 2.38 16.12
C ASP A 34 6.92 2.50 14.82
N ASN A 35 7.33 1.79 13.78
CA ASN A 35 6.68 1.78 12.47
C ASN A 35 6.77 0.38 11.81
N PRO A 36 6.06 -0.61 12.35
CA PRO A 36 6.13 -1.98 11.87
C PRO A 36 5.39 -2.13 10.54
N TYR A 37 5.58 -3.27 9.88
CA TYR A 37 4.76 -3.67 8.75
C TYR A 37 3.32 -3.92 9.22
N TRP A 38 2.38 -3.47 8.40
CA TRP A 38 0.96 -3.42 8.76
C TRP A 38 0.07 -4.12 7.74
N ALA A 39 0.40 -3.99 6.45
CA ALA A 39 -0.41 -4.50 5.37
C ALA A 39 0.44 -4.81 4.13
N VAL A 40 -0.14 -5.57 3.21
CA VAL A 40 0.34 -5.69 1.82
C VAL A 40 -0.56 -4.85 0.93
N LEU A 41 0.03 -4.03 0.06
CA LEU A 41 -0.69 -3.27 -0.95
C LEU A 41 -0.21 -3.67 -2.34
N ALA A 42 -1.14 -3.91 -3.25
CA ALA A 42 -0.87 -3.97 -4.67
C ALA A 42 -0.78 -2.55 -5.22
N CYS A 43 0.38 -2.18 -5.77
CA CYS A 43 0.61 -0.84 -6.30
C CYS A 43 -0.53 -0.46 -7.26
N PRO A 44 -1.18 0.70 -7.06
CA PRO A 44 -2.33 1.12 -7.86
C PRO A 44 -1.97 1.40 -9.33
N SER A 45 -0.69 1.55 -9.65
CA SER A 45 -0.23 1.80 -11.02
C SER A 45 0.16 0.54 -11.79
N CYS A 46 0.80 -0.44 -11.14
CA CYS A 46 1.38 -1.60 -11.83
C CYS A 46 1.03 -2.96 -11.21
N GLY A 47 0.32 -2.99 -10.08
CA GLY A 47 -0.06 -4.23 -9.39
C GLY A 47 1.04 -4.92 -8.60
N SER A 48 2.29 -4.42 -8.63
CA SER A 48 3.38 -4.99 -7.83
C SER A 48 3.03 -4.96 -6.33
N LEU A 49 3.24 -6.08 -5.65
CA LEU A 49 2.93 -6.22 -4.23
C LEU A 49 4.07 -5.64 -3.38
N GLY A 50 3.71 -4.82 -2.40
CA GLY A 50 4.65 -4.26 -1.45
C GLY A 50 4.11 -4.31 -0.02
N LEU A 51 5.00 -4.56 0.93
CA LEU A 51 4.68 -4.36 2.35
C LEU A 51 4.64 -2.87 2.64
N ILE A 52 3.61 -2.44 3.37
CA ILE A 52 3.49 -1.06 3.84
C ILE A 52 3.50 -1.02 5.36
N THR A 53 4.08 0.05 5.89
CA THR A 53 4.22 0.28 7.32
C THR A 53 2.98 0.92 7.92
N LYS A 54 2.87 0.91 9.26
CA LYS A 54 1.78 1.56 9.99
C LYS A 54 1.60 3.04 9.60
N GLN A 55 2.69 3.79 9.49
CA GLN A 55 2.63 5.21 9.11
C GLN A 55 2.20 5.42 7.66
N GLN A 56 2.62 4.55 6.74
CA GLN A 56 2.15 4.58 5.34
C GLN A 56 0.66 4.23 5.25
N CYS A 57 0.22 3.24 6.02
CA CYS A 57 -1.18 2.83 6.07
C CYS A 57 -2.08 3.95 6.64
N ALA A 58 -1.56 4.74 7.58
CA ALA A 58 -2.21 5.92 8.15
C ALA A 58 -2.11 7.18 7.28
N GLY A 59 -1.50 7.11 6.09
CA GLY A 59 -1.34 8.26 5.19
C GLY A 59 -0.26 9.27 5.62
N LEU A 60 0.52 8.99 6.67
CA LEU A 60 1.54 9.90 7.21
C LEU A 60 2.85 9.87 6.42
N GLN A 61 3.06 8.83 5.62
CA GLN A 61 4.26 8.66 4.78
C GLN A 61 3.85 8.24 3.38
N ALA A 62 4.62 8.71 2.39
CA ALA A 62 4.47 8.29 1.01
C ALA A 62 4.85 6.81 0.85
N MET A 63 4.22 6.16 -0.11
CA MET A 63 4.65 4.88 -0.66
C MET A 63 5.27 5.15 -2.02
N ILE A 64 6.41 4.51 -2.28
CA ILE A 64 7.05 4.46 -3.59
C ILE A 64 6.99 3.01 -4.04
N CYS A 65 6.52 2.77 -5.25
CA CYS A 65 6.47 1.42 -5.81
C CYS A 65 7.89 0.83 -5.88
N GLY A 66 8.06 -0.41 -5.43
CA GLY A 66 9.31 -1.16 -5.56
C GLY A 66 9.43 -1.98 -6.85
N GLY A 67 8.51 -1.81 -7.80
CA GLY A 67 8.55 -2.50 -9.09
C GLY A 67 9.71 -2.02 -9.97
N SER A 68 10.22 -2.89 -10.84
CA SER A 68 11.37 -2.57 -11.72
C SER A 68 11.11 -1.39 -12.65
N ASP A 69 9.88 -1.30 -13.16
CA ASP A 69 9.49 -0.35 -14.20
C ASP A 69 8.37 0.60 -13.73
N CYS A 70 8.18 0.72 -12.41
CA CYS A 70 7.15 1.56 -11.82
C CYS A 70 7.76 2.51 -10.80
N SER A 71 7.63 3.82 -11.05
CA SER A 71 8.09 4.89 -10.18
C SER A 71 6.94 5.61 -9.47
N ALA A 72 5.77 4.95 -9.36
CA ALA A 72 4.59 5.55 -8.75
C ALA A 72 4.86 5.91 -7.27
N GLU A 73 4.56 7.16 -6.92
CA GLU A 73 4.58 7.66 -5.54
C GLU A 73 3.17 8.13 -5.15
N TYR A 74 2.68 7.70 -3.99
CA TYR A 74 1.29 7.97 -3.57
C TYR A 74 1.10 7.86 -2.05
N PHE A 75 -0.03 8.38 -1.56
CA PHE A 75 -0.47 8.35 -0.16
C PHE A 75 -1.84 7.68 -0.05
N LEU A 76 -2.13 7.08 1.12
CA LEU A 76 -3.50 6.69 1.47
C LEU A 76 -4.19 7.84 2.20
N GLU A 77 -5.45 8.12 1.83
CA GLU A 77 -6.28 9.14 2.48
C GLU A 77 -7.75 8.72 2.41
N ASP A 78 -8.40 8.53 3.55
CA ASP A 78 -9.84 8.22 3.65
C ASP A 78 -10.34 7.15 2.66
N GLN A 79 -9.66 6.00 2.59
CA GLN A 79 -9.94 4.90 1.66
C GLN A 79 -9.73 5.22 0.17
N THR A 80 -8.99 6.29 -0.11
CA THR A 80 -8.54 6.63 -1.46
C THR A 80 -7.03 6.62 -1.53
N ILE A 81 -6.52 6.44 -2.74
CA ILE A 81 -5.09 6.53 -3.04
C ILE A 81 -4.85 7.80 -3.82
N ARG A 82 -4.05 8.70 -3.26
CA ARG A 82 -3.68 9.97 -3.90
C ARG A 82 -2.27 9.89 -4.46
N TYR A 83 -2.17 9.98 -5.79
CA TYR A 83 -0.88 10.05 -6.46
C TYR A 83 -0.20 11.38 -6.20
N ARG A 84 1.10 11.34 -5.91
CA ARG A 84 1.94 12.53 -5.89
C ARG A 84 2.13 12.99 -7.32
N LEU A 85 1.80 14.25 -7.60
CA LEU A 85 2.10 14.85 -8.90
C LEU A 85 3.61 15.13 -8.96
N ALA A 86 4.25 14.70 -10.05
CA ALA A 86 5.56 15.23 -10.41
C ALA A 86 5.37 16.71 -10.77
N ASN A 87 6.10 17.58 -10.07
CA ASN A 87 6.17 19.01 -10.40
C ASN A 87 6.94 19.23 -11.69
#